data_AF-A0A920BDX0-F1
#
_entry.id   AF-A0A920BDX0-F1
#
_cell.length_a   1.000
_cell.length_b   1.000
_cell.length_c   1.000
_cell.angle_alpha   90.00
_cell.angle_beta   90.00
_cell.angle_gamma   90.00
#
_symmetry.space_group_name_H-M   'P 1'
#
loop_
_entity.id
_entity.type
_entity.pdbx_description
1 polymer ?
#
loop_
_entity_poly.entity_id
_entity_poly.type
_entity_poly.pdbx_seq_one_letter_code
_entity_poly.pdbx_strand_id
1 'polypeptide(L)'
;MIITVHFLGFPDNGPIITGYLGSLLMAGAYLAIASFTSALTKNQVISFIISVNICLILVLLGWGVMSEMLNAMFPVWLTDVISQFSFTTHFDAIRRGVVDFRDIVYFLSIIIFMLMTNVVVLESKKGS
;
A
#
# COMPACT_ATOMS: atom_id res chain seq x y z
N MET A 1 14.78 17.80 1.55
CA MET A 1 14.00 18.95 1.02
C MET A 1 13.04 19.58 2.05
N ILE A 2 13.30 19.52 3.37
CA ILE A 2 12.53 20.33 4.35
C ILE A 2 13.12 21.75 4.45
N ILE A 3 14.45 21.83 4.46
CA ILE A 3 15.19 23.07 4.72
C ILE A 3 14.92 24.11 3.64
N THR A 4 14.83 23.70 2.37
CA THR A 4 14.56 24.59 1.24
C THR A 4 13.14 25.17 1.25
N VAL A 5 12.16 24.42 1.75
CA VAL A 5 10.75 24.85 1.82
C VAL A 5 10.52 25.80 3.00
N HIS A 6 11.21 25.56 4.11
CA HIS A 6 11.21 26.48 5.27
C HIS A 6 11.90 27.81 4.97
N PHE A 7 12.77 27.84 3.95
CA PHE A 7 13.53 29.03 3.56
C PHE A 7 12.79 29.89 2.50
N LEU A 8 11.88 29.31 1.71
CA LEU A 8 11.15 30.01 0.62
C LEU A 8 9.66 30.29 0.91
N GLY A 9 9.09 29.83 2.02
CA GLY A 9 7.68 30.10 2.39
C GLY A 9 7.35 29.83 3.86
N PHE A 10 6.07 30.01 4.22
CA PHE A 10 5.46 29.52 5.48
C PHE A 10 4.79 28.16 5.21
N PRO A 11 5.54 27.04 5.16
CA PRO A 11 4.94 25.75 4.88
C PRO A 11 4.01 25.31 6.01
N ASP A 12 2.82 24.85 5.63
CA ASP A 12 1.98 24.07 6.53
C ASP A 12 2.69 22.77 6.89
N ASN A 13 3.17 22.69 8.13
CA ASN A 13 3.90 21.51 8.64
C ASN A 13 3.01 20.26 8.73
N GLY A 14 1.68 20.43 8.72
CA GLY A 14 0.70 19.33 8.75
C GLY A 14 0.88 18.36 7.59
N PRO A 15 0.61 18.76 6.34
CA PRO A 15 0.79 17.92 5.15
C PRO A 15 2.18 17.28 5.00
N ILE A 16 3.23 17.94 5.50
CA ILE A 16 4.60 17.42 5.47
C ILE A 16 4.70 16.19 6.38
N ILE A 17 4.34 16.32 7.65
CA ILE A 17 4.42 15.23 8.63
C ILE A 17 3.50 14.08 8.21
N THR A 18 2.28 14.38 7.77
CA THR A 18 1.32 13.36 7.35
C THR A 18 1.77 12.63 6.09
N GLY A 19 2.37 13.34 5.13
CA GLY A 19 2.95 12.73 3.93
C GLY A 19 4.09 11.75 4.25
N TYR A 20 4.98 12.10 5.18
CA TYR A 20 6.02 11.18 5.65
C TYR A 20 5.43 9.95 6.35
N LEU A 21 4.47 10.15 7.25
CA LEU A 21 3.80 9.06 7.97
C LEU A 21 3.06 8.11 7.01
N GLY A 22 2.33 8.65 6.03
CA GLY A 22 1.67 7.87 4.99
C GLY A 22 2.66 7.08 4.13
N SER A 23 3.79 7.70 3.76
CA SER A 23 4.82 7.00 2.97
C SER A 23 5.46 5.85 3.74
N LEU A 24 5.65 5.99 5.05
CA LEU A 24 6.18 4.96 5.91
C LEU A 24 5.21 3.78 6.02
N LEU A 25 3.92 4.06 6.24
CA LEU A 25 2.87 3.03 6.29
C LEU A 25 2.75 2.28 4.95
N MET A 26 2.76 3.00 3.83
CA MET A 26 2.69 2.40 2.50
C MET A 26 3.92 1.52 2.21
N ALA A 27 5.13 2.00 2.55
CA ALA A 27 6.35 1.21 2.42
C ALA A 27 6.31 -0.05 3.31
N GLY A 28 5.81 0.07 4.55
CA GLY A 28 5.62 -1.06 5.45
C GLY A 28 4.68 -2.13 4.88
N ALA A 29 3.56 -1.72 4.27
CA ALA A 29 2.63 -2.64 3.62
C ALA A 29 3.27 -3.40 2.45
N TYR A 30 4.03 -2.72 1.59
CA TYR A 30 4.77 -3.38 0.50
C TYR A 30 5.84 -4.35 1.01
N LEU A 31 6.56 -3.99 2.08
CA LEU A 31 7.53 -4.89 2.69
C LEU A 31 6.87 -6.15 3.27
N ALA A 32 5.70 -6.02 3.89
CA ALA A 32 4.95 -7.17 4.41
C ALA A 32 4.53 -8.13 3.28
N ILE A 33 4.00 -7.60 2.17
CA ILE A 33 3.60 -8.38 0.98
C ILE A 33 4.82 -9.08 0.34
N ALA A 34 5.92 -8.36 0.17
CA ALA A 34 7.15 -8.91 -0.40
C ALA A 34 7.73 -10.03 0.48
N SER A 35 7.70 -9.83 1.81
CA SER A 35 8.15 -10.84 2.76
C SER A 35 7.28 -12.09 2.69
N PHE A 36 5.94 -11.94 2.64
CA PHE A 36 5.02 -13.07 2.50
C PHE A 36 5.27 -13.87 1.21
N THR A 37 5.45 -13.16 0.09
CA THR A 37 5.75 -13.77 -1.21
C THR A 37 7.08 -14.55 -1.19
N SER A 38 8.07 -14.03 -0.47
CA SER A 38 9.36 -14.69 -0.25
C SER A 38 9.24 -15.99 0.54
N ALA A 39 8.38 -16.03 1.56
CA ALA A 39 8.14 -17.25 2.32
C ALA A 39 7.54 -18.39 1.46
N LEU A 40 6.70 -18.04 0.47
CA LEU A 40 6.08 -19.01 -0.43
C LEU A 40 7.09 -19.68 -1.37
N THR A 41 8.03 -18.91 -1.92
CA THR A 41 8.90 -19.37 -3.01
C THR A 41 10.34 -19.61 -2.58
N LYS A 42 10.94 -20.74 -2.98
CA LYS A 42 12.36 -21.03 -2.71
C LYS A 42 13.35 -20.26 -3.60
N ASN A 43 12.88 -19.77 -4.75
CA ASN A 43 13.67 -19.00 -5.72
C ASN A 43 13.48 -17.48 -5.53
N GLN A 44 14.57 -16.80 -5.15
CA GLN A 44 14.58 -15.36 -4.87
C GLN A 44 14.13 -14.50 -6.07
N VAL A 45 14.45 -14.89 -7.30
CA VAL A 45 14.06 -14.15 -8.51
C VAL A 45 12.55 -14.21 -8.73
N ILE A 46 11.97 -15.40 -8.58
CA ILE A 46 10.53 -15.59 -8.75
C ILE A 46 9.76 -14.84 -7.66
N SER A 47 10.24 -14.88 -6.40
CA SER A 47 9.66 -14.08 -5.31
C SER A 47 9.66 -12.58 -5.62
N PHE A 48 10.77 -12.06 -6.15
CA PHE A 48 10.87 -10.65 -6.51
C PHE A 48 9.84 -10.27 -7.59
N ILE A 49 9.75 -11.06 -8.67
CA ILE A 49 8.81 -10.77 -9.77
C ILE A 49 7.36 -10.79 -9.28
N ILE A 50 6.97 -11.78 -8.47
CA ILE A 50 5.60 -11.89 -7.96
C ILE A 50 5.27 -10.72 -7.03
N SER A 51 6.18 -10.39 -6.09
CA SER A 51 5.95 -9.28 -5.17
C SER A 51 5.82 -7.94 -5.88
N VAL A 52 6.66 -7.66 -6.88
CA VAL A 52 6.56 -6.45 -7.71
C VAL A 52 5.24 -6.42 -8.49
N ASN A 53 4.80 -7.54 -9.07
CA ASN A 53 3.52 -7.61 -9.78
C ASN A 53 2.34 -7.32 -8.85
N ILE A 54 2.32 -7.90 -7.65
CA ILE A 54 1.25 -7.64 -6.66
C ILE A 54 1.24 -6.16 -6.27
N CYS A 55 2.40 -5.58 -5.94
CA CYS A 55 2.49 -4.17 -5.59
C CYS A 55 2.08 -3.27 -6.76
N LEU A 56 2.46 -3.60 -8.00
CA LEU A 56 2.09 -2.84 -9.19
C LEU A 56 0.57 -2.84 -9.40
N ILE A 57 -0.08 -4.00 -9.26
CA ILE A 57 -1.54 -4.10 -9.36
C ILE A 57 -2.20 -3.24 -8.29
N LEU A 58 -1.75 -3.33 -7.03
CA LEU A 58 -2.31 -2.53 -5.92
C LEU A 58 -2.23 -1.02 -6.17
N VAL A 59 -1.16 -0.55 -6.82
CA VAL A 59 -1.00 0.86 -7.21
C VAL A 59 -1.92 1.22 -8.39
N LEU A 60 -1.97 0.37 -9.42
CA LEU A 60 -2.77 0.62 -10.61
C LEU A 60 -4.26 0.67 -10.31
N LEU A 61 -4.76 -0.12 -9.36
CA LEU A 61 -6.18 -0.11 -8.97
C LEU A 61 -6.67 1.27 -8.51
N GLY A 62 -5.79 2.10 -7.95
CA GLY A 62 -6.13 3.42 -7.43
C GLY A 62 -5.81 4.54 -8.41
N TRP A 63 -5.35 4.18 -9.61
CA TRP A 63 -5.14 5.13 -10.69
C TRP A 63 -6.47 5.38 -11.41
N GLY A 64 -6.85 6.65 -11.55
CA GLY A 64 -8.15 7.05 -12.14
C GLY A 64 -8.45 6.40 -13.50
N VAL A 65 -7.44 6.33 -14.38
CA VAL A 65 -7.53 5.68 -15.70
C VAL A 65 -7.90 4.19 -15.61
N MET A 66 -7.38 3.47 -14.61
CA MET A 66 -7.69 2.05 -14.44
C MET A 66 -9.10 1.87 -13.85
N SER A 67 -9.50 2.75 -12.94
CA SER A 67 -10.86 2.77 -12.40
C SER A 67 -11.91 3.06 -13.47
N GLU A 68 -11.63 3.97 -14.42
CA GLU A 68 -12.51 4.23 -15.57
C GLU A 68 -12.60 3.01 -16.51
N MET A 69 -11.46 2.38 -16.80
CA MET A 69 -11.43 1.17 -17.63
C MET A 69 -12.17 -0.01 -16.97
N LEU A 70 -12.05 -0.16 -15.64
CA LEU A 70 -12.79 -1.15 -14.87
C LEU A 70 -14.29 -0.84 -14.86
N ASN A 71 -14.70 0.42 -14.76
CA ASN A 71 -16.12 0.83 -14.82
C ASN A 71 -16.75 0.56 -16.19
N ALA A 72 -15.95 0.57 -17.26
CA ALA A 72 -16.42 0.20 -18.59
C ALA A 72 -16.65 -1.32 -18.74
N MET A 73 -15.99 -2.15 -17.92
CA MET A 73 -16.03 -3.62 -18.01
C MET A 73 -16.84 -4.29 -16.90
N PHE A 74 -17.00 -3.64 -15.74
CA PHE A 74 -17.63 -4.18 -14.54
C PHE A 74 -18.71 -3.25 -13.98
N PRO A 75 -19.71 -3.78 -13.26
CA PRO A 75 -20.71 -2.97 -12.59
C PRO A 75 -20.07 -2.02 -11.57
N VAL A 76 -20.59 -0.80 -11.48
CA VAL A 76 -20.06 0.31 -10.67
C VAL A 76 -19.90 -0.04 -9.19
N TRP A 77 -20.75 -0.92 -8.65
CA TRP A 77 -20.59 -1.40 -7.27
C TRP A 77 -19.27 -2.17 -7.05
N LEU A 78 -18.84 -2.96 -8.04
CA LEU A 78 -17.62 -3.77 -7.92
C LEU A 78 -16.38 -2.88 -8.02
N THR A 79 -16.41 -1.85 -8.86
CA THR A 79 -15.30 -0.91 -9.04
C THR A 79 -15.14 0.01 -7.83
N ASP A 80 -16.24 0.40 -7.16
CA ASP A 80 -16.20 1.15 -5.91
C ASP A 80 -15.57 0.36 -4.76
N VAL A 81 -15.84 -0.94 -4.67
CA VAL A 81 -15.20 -1.82 -3.68
C VAL A 81 -13.70 -1.99 -3.98
N ILE A 82 -13.34 -2.11 -5.26
CA ILE A 82 -11.95 -2.26 -5.68
C ILE A 82 -11.16 -0.97 -5.45
N SER A 83 -11.75 0.21 -5.70
CA SER A 83 -11.07 1.50 -5.48
C SER A 83 -10.81 1.77 -3.99
N GLN A 84 -11.70 1.32 -3.11
CA GLN A 84 -11.53 1.34 -1.66
C GLN A 84 -10.44 0.38 -1.18
N PHE A 85 -10.13 -0.69 -1.93
CA PHE A 85 -9.03 -1.58 -1.61
C PHE A 85 -7.67 -1.06 -2.12
N SER A 86 -7.65 0.06 -2.82
CA SER A 86 -6.41 0.55 -3.43
C SER A 86 -5.60 1.46 -2.50
N PHE A 87 -4.29 1.22 -2.47
CA PHE A 87 -3.35 1.97 -1.63
C PHE A 87 -3.25 3.43 -2.08
N THR A 88 -3.39 3.68 -3.38
CA THR A 88 -3.25 5.00 -3.98
C THR A 88 -4.37 5.96 -3.53
N THR A 89 -5.60 5.46 -3.35
CA THR A 89 -6.76 6.24 -2.88
C THR A 89 -6.57 6.71 -1.44
N HIS A 90 -6.17 5.80 -0.56
CA HIS A 90 -5.86 6.11 0.85
C HIS A 90 -4.61 6.99 0.97
N PHE A 91 -3.62 6.80 0.11
CA PHE A 91 -2.40 7.61 0.11
C PHE A 91 -2.64 9.05 -0.36
N ASP A 92 -3.52 9.26 -1.35
CA ASP A 92 -3.85 10.60 -1.84
C ASP A 92 -4.63 11.42 -0.81
N ALA A 93 -5.47 10.77 0.01
CA ALA A 93 -6.12 11.40 1.17
C ALA A 93 -5.10 11.89 2.21
N ILE A 94 -4.15 11.02 2.60
CA ILE A 94 -3.08 11.36 3.56
C ILE A 94 -2.17 12.48 3.04
N ARG A 95 -1.90 12.49 1.72
CA ARG A 95 -1.06 13.50 1.06
C ARG A 95 -1.66 14.91 1.11
N ARG A 96 -2.98 15.03 1.19
CA ARG A 96 -3.68 16.33 1.31
C ARG A 96 -3.67 16.90 2.73
N GLY A 97 -3.01 16.24 3.69
CA GLY A 97 -2.90 16.70 5.08
C GLY A 97 -4.06 16.26 5.98
N VAL A 98 -5.02 15.50 5.46
CA VAL A 98 -6.11 14.92 6.24
C VAL A 98 -5.73 13.47 6.56
N VAL A 99 -5.23 13.25 7.77
CA VAL A 99 -5.01 11.89 8.28
C VAL A 99 -6.29 11.44 8.94
N ASP A 100 -7.06 10.63 8.22
CA ASP A 100 -8.17 9.90 8.83
C ASP A 100 -7.61 8.67 9.56
N PHE A 101 -8.16 8.38 10.74
CA PHE A 101 -7.85 7.16 11.48
C PHE A 101 -8.15 5.91 10.65
N ARG A 102 -9.14 6.00 9.75
CA ARG A 102 -9.50 4.92 8.82
C ARG A 102 -8.35 4.48 7.92
N ASP A 103 -7.57 5.42 7.40
CA ASP A 103 -6.47 5.12 6.47
C ASP A 103 -5.30 4.45 7.21
N ILE A 104 -5.00 4.93 8.42
CA ILE A 104 -3.96 4.32 9.27
C ILE A 104 -4.35 2.88 9.63
N VAL A 105 -5.59 2.67 10.07
CA VAL A 105 -6.10 1.35 10.43
C VAL A 105 -6.09 0.42 9.22
N TYR A 106 -6.43 0.92 8.04
CA TYR A 106 -6.35 0.16 6.78
C TYR A 106 -4.93 -0.36 6.53
N PHE A 107 -3.92 0.52 6.49
CA PHE A 107 -2.53 0.11 6.26
C PHE A 107 -2.01 -0.84 7.34
N LEU A 108 -2.28 -0.55 8.62
CA LEU A 108 -1.86 -1.42 9.73
C LEU A 108 -2.52 -2.80 9.65
N SER A 109 -3.80 -2.87 9.30
CA SER A 109 -4.51 -4.15 9.17
C SER A 109 -3.87 -5.05 8.11
N ILE A 110 -3.48 -4.48 6.96
CA ILE A 110 -2.82 -5.22 5.88
C ILE A 110 -1.41 -5.65 6.30
N ILE A 111 -0.65 -4.77 6.94
CA ILE A 111 0.70 -5.11 7.44
C ILE A 111 0.63 -6.30 8.40
N ILE A 112 -0.26 -6.22 9.40
CA ILE A 112 -0.41 -7.28 10.41
C ILE A 112 -0.90 -8.57 9.75
N PHE A 113 -1.91 -8.50 8.88
CA PHE A 113 -2.47 -9.67 8.20
C PHE A 113 -1.41 -10.41 7.35
N MET A 114 -0.64 -9.66 6.56
CA MET A 114 0.41 -10.24 5.71
C MET A 114 1.57 -10.82 6.52
N LEU A 115 1.98 -10.15 7.60
CA LEU A 115 3.02 -10.67 8.49
C LEU A 115 2.56 -11.93 9.24
N MET A 116 1.32 -11.96 9.74
CA MET A 116 0.76 -13.15 10.38
C MET A 116 0.71 -14.33 9.42
N THR A 117 0.23 -14.11 8.20
CA THR A 117 0.18 -15.16 7.17
C THR A 117 1.59 -15.65 6.82
N ASN A 118 2.57 -14.75 6.73
CA ASN A 118 3.97 -15.10 6.52
C ASN A 118 4.50 -16.02 7.63
N VAL A 119 4.27 -15.68 8.90
CA VAL A 119 4.67 -16.51 10.05
C VAL A 119 4.06 -17.92 9.94
N VAL A 120 2.76 -18.02 9.67
CA VAL A 120 2.07 -19.31 9.51
C VAL A 120 2.67 -20.13 8.36
N VAL A 121 2.96 -19.50 7.22
CA VAL A 121 3.61 -20.18 6.08
C VAL A 121 5.01 -20.67 6.46
N LEU A 122 5.79 -19.87 7.17
CA LEU A 122 7.13 -20.26 7.62
C LEU A 122 7.10 -21.40 8.63
N GLU A 123 6.15 -21.40 9.56
CA GLU A 123 5.97 -22.49 10.53
C GLU A 123 5.55 -23.79 9.84
N SER A 124 4.62 -23.72 8.87
CA SER A 124 4.21 -24.90 8.11
C SER A 124 5.36 -25.54 7.32
N LYS A 125 6.30 -24.74 6.80
CA LYS A 125 7.51 -25.23 6.12
C LYS A 125 8.59 -25.75 7.06
N LYS A 126 8.62 -25.32 8.32
CA LYS A 126 9.56 -25.84 9.34
C LYS A 126 9.09 -27.17 9.93
N GLY A 127 7.78 -27.41 9.93
CA GLY A 127 7.18 -28.66 10.43
C GLY A 127 7.13 -29.81 9.41
N SER A 128 7.52 -29.58 8.15
CA SER A 128 7.66 -30.58 7.09
C SER A 128 9.12 -30.83 6.75
#